data_AF-A0A532UXB9-F1
#
_entry.id   AF-A0A532UXB9-F1
#
_cell.length_a   1.000
_cell.length_b   1.000
_cell.length_c   1.000
_cell.angle_alpha   90.00
_cell.angle_beta   90.00
_cell.angle_gamma   90.00
#
_symmetry.space_group_name_H-M   'P 1'
#
loop_
_entity.id
_entity.type
_entity.pdbx_description
1 polymer ?
#
loop_
_entity_poly.entity_id
_entity_poly.type
_entity_poly.pdbx_seq_one_letter_code
_entity_poly.pdbx_strand_id
1 'polypeptide(L)'
;MNRYTLFLKVLFIFVLAAMRTQGQTDADSSTNKSTGALMISVTSLDINDEALNLVYEIRNDSEDHAWILVGWYQLSDSTFGMAAGLQMAEDGHTLTISARFNRPSSGGGAAPLFGRFVRLRPGDRQTESIFIRLPACPASQSGHVGQQEQGIKHATRLAIELGYYQDNLSEKILKTPIPHENVLPKEPNDTLVSRSFSHPRNERLNSRDDELLIGDDRLEVKREEEQVIGTVIENLNIPYEQKRNYTRKIKSPGLHSYEKIEIQYKPSILEFFFPYKSQQSLLSPDEMEYLQSDKTIVLNNKQDIYTVAHFIPHTRADTTVFVGLPTRYRSHAEVVCYSEGNPFLSFFIYNDNAIVIDGGYKLLIFEGFPSLKELTAQIQAIDLRTRCAANLKNQWYRFRYNMRKAMRQNDPSIRDQALYPMPFEWCDDILRSIYGSVFIRIGRVNPKPQVNPKAHKPHICPSAGEGRNHYAMNPNCKPDSPADIVLLFETKAGWNQHGGAELFTFDNHDPKGGCVLLNDGTVKFIRTAEELRQLRWE
;
A
#
# COMPACT_ATOMS: atom_id res chain seq x y z
N MET A 1 47.11 25.63 32.82
CA MET A 1 46.16 25.35 31.72
C MET A 1 45.47 24.03 32.00
N ASN A 2 44.15 24.03 32.14
CA ASN A 2 43.39 22.96 32.80
C ASN A 2 43.16 21.78 31.82
N ARG A 3 43.50 20.54 32.22
CA ARG A 3 43.43 19.34 31.34
C ARG A 3 42.02 19.07 30.81
N TYR A 4 40.99 19.49 31.55
CA TYR A 4 39.59 19.42 31.14
C TYR A 4 39.24 20.31 29.93
N THR A 5 39.90 21.47 29.78
CA THR A 5 39.64 22.38 28.66
C THR A 5 40.23 21.86 27.35
N LEU A 6 41.31 21.08 27.41
CA LEU A 6 41.89 20.42 26.24
C LEU A 6 41.00 19.25 25.80
N PHE A 7 40.48 18.46 26.75
CA PHE A 7 39.60 17.33 26.44
C PHE A 7 38.27 17.77 25.81
N LEU A 8 37.66 18.84 26.33
CA LEU A 8 36.45 19.44 25.74
C LEU A 8 36.69 20.00 24.34
N LYS A 9 37.84 20.63 24.08
CA LYS A 9 38.18 21.12 22.73
C LYS A 9 38.44 19.98 21.75
N VAL A 10 39.10 18.91 22.17
CA VAL A 10 39.32 17.73 21.31
C VAL A 10 38.00 17.01 21.02
N LEU A 11 37.11 16.86 22.01
CA LEU A 11 35.78 16.29 21.79
C LEU A 11 34.94 17.17 20.83
N PHE A 12 35.02 18.50 20.96
CA PHE A 12 34.32 19.43 20.06
C PHE A 12 34.88 19.40 18.62
N ILE A 13 36.19 19.17 18.45
CA ILE A 13 36.81 19.01 17.14
C ILE A 13 36.44 17.66 16.50
N PHE A 14 36.35 16.58 17.27
CA PHE A 14 35.91 15.28 16.74
C PHE A 14 34.41 15.23 16.41
N VAL A 15 33.57 15.98 17.15
CA VAL A 15 32.14 16.12 16.83
C VAL A 15 31.90 17.00 15.59
N LEU A 16 32.79 17.96 15.30
CA LEU A 16 32.72 18.78 14.07
C LEU A 16 33.39 18.13 12.85
N ALA A 17 34.29 17.15 13.05
CA ALA A 17 34.93 16.39 11.97
C ALA A 17 34.11 15.21 11.46
N ALA A 18 32.95 14.92 12.06
CA ALA A 18 31.87 14.23 11.36
C ALA A 18 31.36 15.17 10.27
N MET A 19 32.08 15.21 9.14
CA MET A 19 31.74 15.95 7.96
C MET A 19 30.37 15.48 7.47
N ARG A 20 29.33 16.18 7.92
CA ARG A 20 28.02 16.13 7.29
C ARG A 20 28.24 16.68 5.89
N THR A 21 28.47 15.80 4.93
CA THR A 21 28.48 16.14 3.51
C THR A 21 27.09 16.63 3.16
N GLN A 22 26.88 17.93 3.29
CA GLN A 22 25.66 18.58 2.88
C GLN A 22 25.66 18.56 1.35
N GLY A 23 25.08 17.50 0.78
CA GLY A 23 24.94 17.34 -0.66
C GLY A 23 24.28 18.60 -1.22
N GLN A 24 24.98 19.28 -2.12
CA GLN A 24 24.47 20.47 -2.77
C GLN A 24 23.48 20.01 -3.84
N THR A 25 22.19 20.21 -3.61
CA THR A 25 21.20 20.03 -4.67
C THR A 25 21.26 21.26 -5.57
N ASP A 26 21.92 21.12 -6.72
CA ASP A 26 21.85 22.12 -7.78
C ASP A 26 20.43 22.08 -8.35
N ALA A 27 19.53 22.87 -7.75
CA ALA A 27 18.16 23.05 -8.20
C ALA A 27 18.06 23.68 -9.60
N ASP A 28 19.17 24.22 -10.14
CA ASP A 28 19.17 25.04 -11.35
C ASP A 28 19.90 24.43 -12.56
N SER A 29 20.51 23.24 -12.47
CA SER A 29 21.28 22.67 -13.59
C SER A 29 20.85 21.26 -13.99
N SER A 30 19.73 21.13 -14.71
CA SER A 30 19.66 20.26 -15.88
C SER A 30 18.33 20.38 -16.62
N THR A 31 18.45 20.31 -17.94
CA THR A 31 17.44 20.32 -19.00
C THR A 31 16.43 19.17 -18.92
N ASN A 32 15.65 19.10 -17.84
CA ASN A 32 14.40 18.36 -17.86
C ASN A 32 13.29 19.32 -18.32
N LYS A 33 12.73 19.06 -19.50
CA LYS A 33 11.38 19.51 -19.88
C LYS A 33 10.35 18.83 -18.96
N SER A 34 10.48 19.00 -17.66
CA SER A 34 9.39 18.78 -16.72
C SER A 34 8.40 19.90 -17.00
N THR A 35 7.28 19.56 -17.61
CA THR A 35 6.09 20.41 -17.64
C THR A 35 5.49 20.49 -16.23
N GLY A 36 6.28 21.07 -15.32
CA GLY A 36 5.93 21.98 -14.23
C GLY A 36 5.22 21.45 -13.00
N ALA A 37 4.58 20.29 -13.04
CA ALA A 37 3.46 20.07 -12.13
C ALA A 37 3.73 19.03 -11.01
N LEU A 38 4.63 18.08 -11.21
CA LEU A 38 5.08 17.15 -10.16
C LEU A 38 6.57 17.32 -9.92
N MET A 39 6.96 17.41 -8.66
CA MET A 39 8.34 17.62 -8.26
C MET A 39 8.76 16.69 -7.14
N ILE A 40 10.04 16.30 -7.18
CA ILE A 40 10.73 15.60 -6.09
C ILE A 40 11.77 16.56 -5.51
N SER A 41 11.71 16.79 -4.20
CA SER A 41 12.69 17.62 -3.49
C SER A 41 13.34 16.81 -2.37
N VAL A 42 14.66 16.70 -2.39
CA VAL A 42 15.41 16.04 -1.33
C VAL A 42 15.47 16.97 -0.13
N THR A 43 14.97 16.51 1.02
CA THR A 43 14.87 17.29 2.25
C THR A 43 15.96 16.93 3.26
N SER A 44 16.47 15.70 3.20
CA SER A 44 17.58 15.24 4.03
C SER A 44 18.34 14.14 3.32
N LEU A 45 19.67 14.16 3.42
CA LEU A 45 20.56 13.09 2.98
C LEU A 45 21.65 12.90 4.02
N ASP A 46 21.75 11.68 4.53
CA ASP A 46 22.77 11.25 5.47
C ASP A 46 23.45 9.99 4.94
N ILE A 47 24.76 10.06 4.78
CA ILE A 47 25.60 8.97 4.27
C ILE A 47 26.70 8.74 5.30
N ASN A 48 26.76 7.53 5.85
CA ASN A 48 27.83 7.10 6.74
C ASN A 48 28.45 5.79 6.22
N ASP A 49 29.31 5.15 7.01
CA ASP A 49 30.01 3.93 6.57
C ASP A 49 29.08 2.71 6.43
N GLU A 50 27.90 2.73 7.06
CA GLU A 50 26.98 1.60 7.13
C GLU A 50 25.74 1.77 6.25
N ALA A 51 25.28 3.00 6.05
CA ALA A 51 24.01 3.28 5.39
C ALA A 51 23.95 4.66 4.72
N LEU A 52 23.05 4.74 3.74
CA LEU A 52 22.53 5.95 3.16
C LEU A 52 21.05 6.07 3.55
N ASN A 53 20.73 7.16 4.24
CA ASN A 53 19.38 7.58 4.61
C ASN A 53 19.02 8.82 3.83
N LEU A 54 17.96 8.74 3.04
CA LEU A 54 17.49 9.82 2.19
C LEU A 54 16.03 10.10 2.51
N VAL A 55 15.66 11.36 2.72
CA VAL A 55 14.28 11.82 2.87
C VAL A 55 13.98 12.80 1.75
N TYR A 56 12.86 12.59 1.07
CA TYR A 56 12.42 13.46 -0.03
C TYR A 56 10.90 13.70 0.05
N GLU A 57 10.47 14.82 -0.50
CA GLU A 57 9.07 15.19 -0.65
C GLU A 57 8.68 15.08 -2.13
N ILE A 58 7.54 14.45 -2.40
CA ILE A 58 6.85 14.50 -3.69
C ILE A 58 5.73 15.51 -3.56
N ARG A 59 5.68 16.50 -4.45
CA ARG A 59 4.64 17.54 -4.48
C ARG A 59 3.91 17.50 -5.81
N ASN A 60 2.58 17.55 -5.76
CA ASN A 60 1.72 17.70 -6.93
C ASN A 60 1.16 19.13 -6.99
N ASP A 61 1.82 19.98 -7.75
CA ASP A 61 1.36 21.34 -8.09
C ASP A 61 0.49 21.37 -9.37
N SER A 62 0.14 20.21 -9.94
CA SER A 62 -0.79 20.13 -11.07
C SER A 62 -2.24 20.35 -10.64
N GLU A 63 -3.09 20.70 -11.60
CA GLU A 63 -4.55 20.75 -11.43
C GLU A 63 -5.19 19.35 -11.43
N ASP A 64 -4.41 18.32 -11.80
CA ASP A 64 -4.88 16.94 -11.93
C ASP A 64 -4.40 16.04 -10.79
N HIS A 65 -5.04 14.88 -10.67
CA HIS A 65 -4.52 13.82 -9.82
C HIS A 65 -3.32 13.13 -10.48
N ALA A 66 -2.36 12.74 -9.66
CA ALA A 66 -1.23 11.91 -10.05
C ALA A 66 -1.30 10.56 -9.34
N TRP A 67 -0.97 9.48 -10.03
CA TRP A 67 -0.88 8.13 -9.46
C TRP A 67 0.57 7.69 -9.48
N ILE A 68 1.24 7.75 -8.32
CA ILE A 68 2.66 7.47 -8.17
C ILE A 68 2.87 5.99 -7.88
N LEU A 69 3.73 5.31 -8.63
CA LEU A 69 4.15 3.95 -8.33
C LEU A 69 4.97 3.95 -7.03
N VAL A 70 4.49 3.25 -5.99
CA VAL A 70 5.18 3.13 -4.70
C VAL A 70 5.95 1.83 -4.52
N GLY A 71 5.67 0.83 -5.35
CA GLY A 71 6.38 -0.45 -5.34
C GLY A 71 5.65 -1.54 -6.11
N TRP A 72 6.29 -2.71 -6.19
CA TRP A 72 5.75 -3.91 -6.82
C TRP A 72 5.30 -4.92 -5.77
N TYR A 73 4.24 -5.67 -6.06
CA TYR A 73 3.67 -6.72 -5.21
C TYR A 73 3.62 -8.04 -5.97
N GLN A 74 4.13 -9.11 -5.37
CA GLN A 74 3.95 -10.47 -5.86
C GLN A 74 2.75 -11.13 -5.15
N LEU A 75 2.02 -11.98 -5.89
CA LEU A 75 0.74 -12.58 -5.48
C LEU A 75 0.80 -13.88 -4.72
N SER A 76 1.99 -14.45 -4.52
CA SER A 76 2.07 -15.51 -3.53
C SER A 76 1.48 -14.95 -2.24
N ASP A 77 0.79 -15.78 -1.46
CA ASP A 77 0.28 -15.35 -0.15
C ASP A 77 1.42 -14.69 0.68
N SER A 78 2.68 -14.99 0.32
CA SER A 78 3.95 -14.33 0.61
C SER A 78 4.13 -13.09 -0.27
N THR A 79 3.71 -11.97 0.30
CA THR A 79 3.78 -10.63 -0.29
C THR A 79 5.23 -10.13 -0.29
N PHE A 80 5.98 -10.48 -1.34
CA PHE A 80 7.25 -9.80 -1.59
C PHE A 80 6.98 -8.47 -2.29
N GLY A 81 7.00 -7.40 -1.50
CA GLY A 81 6.96 -6.03 -1.98
C GLY A 81 8.35 -5.57 -2.43
N MET A 82 8.66 -5.53 -3.73
CA MET A 82 9.89 -4.85 -4.20
C MET A 82 9.60 -3.36 -4.38
N ALA A 83 9.92 -2.56 -3.36
CA ALA A 83 9.56 -1.13 -3.31
C ALA A 83 10.28 -0.29 -4.39
N ALA A 84 11.57 -0.54 -4.63
CA ALA A 84 12.36 0.11 -5.68
C ALA A 84 13.55 -0.75 -6.07
N GLY A 85 13.93 -0.70 -7.35
CA GLY A 85 15.19 -1.29 -7.82
C GLY A 85 16.35 -0.31 -7.62
N LEU A 86 17.51 -0.82 -7.21
CA LEU A 86 18.78 -0.06 -7.21
C LEU A 86 19.63 -0.53 -8.37
N GLN A 87 20.08 0.38 -9.23
CA GLN A 87 20.82 0.03 -10.44
C GLN A 87 21.95 1.03 -10.67
N MET A 88 23.04 0.57 -11.27
CA MET A 88 24.04 1.50 -11.80
C MET A 88 23.57 1.97 -13.18
N ALA A 89 23.61 3.27 -13.44
CA ALA A 89 23.36 3.83 -14.77
C ALA A 89 24.49 3.48 -15.74
N GLU A 90 24.25 3.68 -17.03
CA GLU A 90 25.22 3.36 -18.10
C GLU A 90 26.51 4.18 -17.98
N ASP A 91 26.46 5.35 -17.34
CA ASP A 91 27.62 6.19 -17.08
C ASP A 91 28.61 5.60 -16.07
N GLY A 92 28.24 4.54 -15.34
CA GLY A 92 29.07 3.91 -14.32
C GLY A 92 29.31 4.74 -13.06
N HIS A 93 28.65 5.89 -12.92
CA HIS A 93 28.86 6.88 -11.86
C HIS A 93 27.57 7.24 -11.10
N THR A 94 26.40 6.93 -11.66
CA THR A 94 25.11 7.25 -11.06
C THR A 94 24.41 5.99 -10.54
N LEU A 95 24.19 5.92 -9.24
CA LEU A 95 23.25 4.96 -8.68
C LEU A 95 21.82 5.47 -8.91
N THR A 96 20.96 4.67 -9.53
CA THR A 96 19.56 5.00 -9.77
C THR A 96 18.67 4.15 -8.90
N ILE A 97 17.86 4.80 -8.06
CA ILE A 97 16.74 4.21 -7.36
C ILE A 97 15.51 4.40 -8.24
N SER A 98 14.97 3.30 -8.75
CA SER A 98 13.92 3.33 -9.77
C SER A 98 12.70 2.53 -9.32
N ALA A 99 11.55 3.20 -9.25
CA ALA A 99 10.24 2.57 -9.13
C ALA A 99 9.45 2.91 -10.40
N ARG A 100 9.64 2.13 -11.46
CA ARG A 100 9.03 2.32 -12.78
C ARG A 100 8.30 1.06 -13.22
N PHE A 101 7.10 1.22 -13.77
CA PHE A 101 6.24 0.17 -14.28
C PHE A 101 6.71 -0.37 -15.63
N ASN A 102 7.27 0.50 -16.48
CA ASN A 102 7.75 0.14 -17.81
C ASN A 102 9.12 -0.57 -17.83
N ARG A 103 9.77 -0.71 -16.67
CA ARG A 103 11.05 -1.41 -16.59
C ARG A 103 10.80 -2.92 -16.57
N PRO A 104 11.43 -3.71 -17.46
CA PRO A 104 11.29 -5.17 -17.42
C PRO A 104 11.70 -5.67 -16.04
N SER A 105 10.81 -6.43 -15.39
CA SER A 105 11.20 -7.24 -14.25
C SER A 105 12.32 -8.19 -14.72
N SER A 106 13.54 -7.91 -14.30
CA SER A 106 14.71 -8.75 -14.61
C SER A 106 14.69 -10.10 -13.87
N GLY A 107 13.65 -10.37 -13.07
CA GLY A 107 13.41 -11.65 -12.42
C GLY A 107 12.42 -12.50 -13.21
N GLY A 108 12.89 -13.60 -13.79
CA GLY A 108 12.09 -14.59 -14.54
C GLY A 108 11.16 -15.45 -13.67
N GLY A 109 10.47 -14.85 -12.70
CA GLY A 109 9.43 -15.53 -11.93
C GLY A 109 8.14 -15.65 -12.73
N ALA A 110 7.52 -16.83 -12.75
CA ALA A 110 6.24 -17.06 -13.42
C ALA A 110 5.04 -16.36 -12.73
N ALA A 111 5.24 -15.78 -11.54
CA ALA A 111 4.17 -15.12 -10.81
C ALA A 111 3.94 -13.70 -11.34
N PRO A 112 2.69 -13.28 -11.59
CA PRO A 112 2.41 -11.93 -12.02
C PRO A 112 2.78 -10.92 -10.92
N LEU A 113 3.38 -9.81 -11.33
CA LEU A 113 3.72 -8.67 -10.47
C LEU A 113 2.63 -7.59 -10.56
N PHE A 114 2.40 -6.86 -9.47
CA PHE A 114 1.44 -5.77 -9.40
C PHE A 114 2.14 -4.49 -9.02
N GLY A 115 2.08 -3.46 -9.86
CA GLY A 115 2.44 -2.11 -9.45
C GLY A 115 1.39 -1.59 -8.46
N ARG A 116 1.83 -1.17 -7.28
CA ARG A 116 1.01 -0.43 -6.31
C ARG A 116 1.17 1.05 -6.57
N PHE A 117 0.08 1.69 -6.94
CA PHE A 117 0.01 3.12 -7.18
C PHE A 117 -0.72 3.80 -6.04
N VAL A 118 -0.25 4.98 -5.65
CA VAL A 118 -0.92 5.84 -4.69
C VAL A 118 -1.24 7.18 -5.33
N ARG A 119 -2.45 7.66 -5.08
CA ARG A 119 -2.96 8.93 -5.58
C ARG A 119 -2.39 10.10 -4.77
N LEU A 120 -1.90 11.10 -5.48
CA LEU A 120 -1.51 12.42 -4.98
C LEU A 120 -2.43 13.45 -5.64
N ARG A 121 -3.27 14.13 -4.87
CA ARG A 121 -4.23 15.14 -5.40
C ARG A 121 -3.54 16.47 -5.70
N PRO A 122 -4.18 17.38 -6.45
CA PRO A 122 -3.73 18.76 -6.57
C PRO A 122 -3.41 19.38 -5.21
N GLY A 123 -2.23 19.96 -5.07
CA GLY A 123 -1.71 20.57 -3.84
C GLY A 123 -1.22 19.58 -2.78
N ASP A 124 -1.37 18.26 -2.98
CA ASP A 124 -0.89 17.28 -2.01
C ASP A 124 0.63 17.21 -1.99
N ARG A 125 1.15 16.88 -0.80
CA ARG A 125 2.55 16.60 -0.54
C ARG A 125 2.68 15.24 0.12
N GLN A 126 3.76 14.55 -0.18
CA GLN A 126 4.04 13.23 0.37
C GLN A 126 5.53 13.10 0.66
N THR A 127 5.86 12.99 1.93
CA THR A 127 7.23 12.74 2.38
C THR A 127 7.50 11.24 2.43
N GLU A 128 8.64 10.85 1.87
CA GLU A 128 9.12 9.48 1.85
C GLU A 128 10.58 9.41 2.21
N SER A 129 10.95 8.28 2.78
CA SER A 129 12.30 7.97 3.16
C SER A 129 12.79 6.75 2.39
N ILE A 130 14.09 6.75 2.10
CA ILE A 130 14.83 5.67 1.49
C ILE A 130 15.97 5.28 2.42
N PHE A 131 16.04 3.98 2.72
CA PHE A 131 17.17 3.37 3.40
C PHE A 131 17.94 2.45 2.43
N ILE A 132 19.25 2.66 2.31
CA ILE A 132 20.16 1.78 1.56
C ILE A 132 21.33 1.40 2.47
N ARG A 133 21.63 0.10 2.56
CA ARG A 133 22.84 -0.37 3.24
C ARG A 133 24.07 -0.15 2.37
N LEU A 134 25.19 0.19 2.99
CA LEU A 134 26.48 0.37 2.35
C LEU A 134 27.46 -0.80 2.65
N PRO A 135 28.31 -1.20 1.68
CA PRO A 135 28.29 -0.77 0.29
C PRO A 135 26.99 -1.17 -0.42
N ALA A 136 26.48 -0.28 -1.27
CA ALA A 136 25.27 -0.49 -2.04
C ALA A 136 25.42 -1.66 -3.02
N CYS A 137 24.36 -2.44 -3.23
CA CYS A 137 24.37 -3.59 -4.14
C CYS A 137 23.43 -3.34 -5.33
N PRO A 138 23.84 -2.59 -6.36
CA PRO A 138 23.00 -2.38 -7.52
C PRO A 138 22.79 -3.69 -8.30
N ALA A 139 21.57 -3.91 -8.79
CA ALA A 139 21.27 -5.03 -9.66
C ALA A 139 22.11 -4.93 -10.95
N SER A 140 22.75 -6.05 -11.33
CA SER A 140 23.46 -6.13 -12.60
C SER A 140 22.47 -6.06 -13.75
N GLN A 141 22.62 -5.08 -14.63
CA GLN A 141 21.83 -5.01 -15.88
C GLN A 141 22.20 -6.13 -16.86
N SER A 142 23.43 -6.65 -16.77
CA SER A 142 23.89 -7.71 -17.66
C SER A 142 23.71 -9.08 -17.00
N GLY A 143 22.98 -9.97 -17.68
CA GLY A 143 22.90 -11.39 -17.35
C GLY A 143 24.22 -12.14 -17.54
N HIS A 144 25.32 -11.45 -17.88
CA HIS A 144 26.63 -12.06 -18.08
C HIS A 144 27.18 -12.60 -16.77
N VAL A 145 26.98 -13.90 -16.59
CA VAL A 145 27.61 -14.75 -15.58
C VAL A 145 29.11 -14.79 -15.93
N GLY A 146 29.92 -13.96 -15.30
CA GLY A 146 31.37 -13.97 -15.55
C GLY A 146 32.14 -12.71 -15.19
N GLN A 147 31.49 -11.62 -14.75
CA GLN A 147 32.25 -10.46 -14.26
C GLN A 147 32.96 -10.82 -12.95
N GLN A 148 34.29 -10.73 -13.01
CA GLN A 148 35.21 -10.88 -11.90
C GLN A 148 34.88 -9.85 -10.81
N GLU A 149 34.95 -10.25 -9.54
CA GLU A 149 34.68 -9.37 -8.39
C GLU A 149 35.61 -8.14 -8.46
N GLN A 150 35.07 -7.02 -8.90
CA GLN A 150 35.74 -5.73 -8.79
C GLN A 150 35.47 -5.24 -7.37
N GLY A 151 36.52 -4.85 -6.64
CA GLY A 151 36.41 -4.36 -5.27
C GLY A 151 35.48 -3.14 -5.14
N ILE A 152 35.33 -2.63 -3.92
CA ILE A 152 34.42 -1.51 -3.63
C ILE A 152 34.73 -0.31 -4.54
N LYS A 153 33.71 0.11 -5.29
CA LYS A 153 33.73 1.31 -6.13
C LYS A 153 32.86 2.39 -5.49
N HIS A 154 32.94 3.61 -6.01
CA HIS A 154 32.15 4.72 -5.51
C HIS A 154 31.33 5.35 -6.63
N ALA A 155 30.04 5.55 -6.37
CA ALA A 155 29.15 6.32 -7.21
C ALA A 155 29.20 7.79 -6.76
N THR A 156 29.29 8.70 -7.73
CA THR A 156 29.36 10.14 -7.48
C THR A 156 28.01 10.82 -7.54
N ARG A 157 26.98 10.11 -8.01
CA ARG A 157 25.61 10.62 -8.14
C ARG A 157 24.58 9.61 -7.66
N LEU A 158 23.45 10.13 -7.17
CA LEU A 158 22.25 9.35 -6.84
C LEU A 158 21.05 9.94 -7.58
N ALA A 159 20.43 9.14 -8.44
CA ALA A 159 19.19 9.49 -9.12
C ALA A 159 17.99 8.78 -8.46
N ILE A 160 16.88 9.50 -8.30
CA ILE A 160 15.59 8.95 -7.90
C ILE A 160 14.67 9.05 -9.12
N GLU A 161 14.05 7.95 -9.53
CA GLU A 161 13.10 7.89 -10.63
C GLU A 161 11.81 7.20 -10.19
N LEU A 162 10.70 7.91 -10.23
CA LEU A 162 9.39 7.39 -9.91
C LEU A 162 8.48 7.48 -11.14
N GLY A 163 7.92 6.35 -11.52
CA GLY A 163 6.88 6.25 -12.51
C GLY A 163 5.55 6.76 -11.99
N TYR A 164 4.80 7.46 -12.84
CA TYR A 164 3.47 7.92 -12.50
C TYR A 164 2.56 8.03 -13.72
N TYR A 165 1.26 8.12 -13.44
CA TYR A 165 0.23 8.44 -14.43
C TYR A 165 -0.56 9.68 -13.99
N GLN A 166 -0.80 10.58 -14.93
CA GLN A 166 -1.71 11.71 -14.75
C GLN A 166 -3.16 11.29 -15.07
N ASP A 167 -4.11 12.05 -14.52
CA ASP A 167 -5.57 11.89 -14.64
C ASP A 167 -6.17 10.79 -13.75
N ASN A 168 -7.44 10.48 -14.00
CA ASN A 168 -8.19 9.44 -13.33
C ASN A 168 -7.79 8.04 -13.84
N LEU A 169 -6.62 7.55 -13.43
CA LEU A 169 -6.14 6.19 -13.73
C LEU A 169 -7.17 5.12 -13.36
N SER A 170 -7.88 5.32 -12.25
CA SER A 170 -8.94 4.41 -11.82
C SER A 170 -10.04 4.28 -12.87
N GLU A 171 -10.47 5.41 -13.46
CA GLU A 171 -11.42 5.43 -14.58
C GLU A 171 -10.85 4.84 -15.86
N LYS A 172 -9.57 5.09 -16.17
CA LYS A 172 -8.90 4.53 -17.35
C LYS A 172 -8.96 3.00 -17.29
N ILE A 173 -8.52 2.38 -16.21
CA ILE A 173 -8.60 0.92 -15.99
C ILE A 173 -10.04 0.41 -16.11
N LEU A 174 -10.97 1.19 -15.58
CA LEU A 174 -12.39 0.89 -15.56
C LEU A 174 -13.05 0.99 -16.96
N LYS A 175 -12.51 1.83 -17.85
CA LYS A 175 -12.95 2.01 -19.24
C LYS A 175 -12.28 1.02 -20.18
N THR A 176 -11.05 0.58 -19.91
CA THR A 176 -10.32 -0.32 -20.79
C THR A 176 -11.16 -1.57 -21.09
N PRO A 177 -11.38 -1.88 -22.39
CA PRO A 177 -12.09 -3.10 -22.77
C PRO A 177 -11.33 -4.29 -22.22
N ILE A 178 -12.03 -5.18 -21.51
CA ILE A 178 -11.46 -6.48 -21.17
C ILE A 178 -11.30 -7.20 -22.51
N PRO A 179 -10.09 -7.62 -22.91
CA PRO A 179 -9.88 -8.33 -24.16
C PRO A 179 -10.89 -9.47 -24.28
N HIS A 180 -11.62 -9.53 -25.39
CA HIS A 180 -12.72 -10.48 -25.59
C HIS A 180 -12.32 -11.90 -25.15
N GLU A 181 -13.04 -12.44 -24.18
CA GLU A 181 -12.78 -13.74 -23.52
C GLU A 181 -12.90 -14.96 -24.46
N ASN A 182 -13.31 -14.74 -25.71
CA ASN A 182 -13.58 -15.79 -26.70
C ASN A 182 -12.36 -16.25 -27.49
N VAL A 183 -11.19 -15.62 -27.33
CA VAL A 183 -9.95 -16.22 -27.83
C VAL A 183 -9.52 -17.28 -26.81
N LEU A 184 -10.06 -18.48 -26.96
CA LEU A 184 -9.50 -19.68 -26.35
C LEU A 184 -7.99 -19.66 -26.64
N PRO A 185 -7.11 -19.80 -25.62
CA PRO A 185 -5.70 -19.99 -25.86
C PRO A 185 -5.55 -21.13 -26.87
N LYS A 186 -4.89 -20.88 -28.00
CA LYS A 186 -4.70 -21.93 -29.02
C LYS A 186 -3.86 -23.10 -28.49
N GLU A 187 -3.17 -22.90 -27.36
CA GLU A 187 -2.30 -23.90 -26.75
C GLU A 187 -2.78 -24.30 -25.34
N PRO A 188 -3.00 -25.59 -25.06
CA PRO A 188 -3.51 -26.09 -23.79
C PRO A 188 -2.53 -25.98 -22.60
N ASN A 189 -1.26 -25.64 -22.86
CA ASN A 189 -0.24 -25.43 -21.81
C ASN A 189 -0.02 -23.96 -21.44
N ASP A 190 -0.69 -23.04 -22.13
CA ASP A 190 -0.65 -21.63 -21.76
C ASP A 190 -1.54 -21.48 -20.53
N THR A 191 -0.93 -21.64 -19.35
CA THR A 191 -1.62 -21.61 -18.06
C THR A 191 -2.58 -20.43 -18.04
N LEU A 192 -3.86 -20.76 -17.85
CA LEU A 192 -5.00 -19.88 -17.79
C LEU A 192 -4.86 -18.91 -16.60
N VAL A 193 -3.90 -17.99 -16.67
CA VAL A 193 -3.81 -16.83 -15.78
C VAL A 193 -4.98 -15.93 -16.20
N SER A 194 -6.12 -16.20 -15.58
CA SER A 194 -7.40 -15.54 -15.79
C SER A 194 -7.25 -14.02 -15.86
N ARG A 195 -7.46 -13.44 -17.05
CA ARG A 195 -7.24 -12.02 -17.35
C ARG A 195 -8.15 -11.03 -16.58
N SER A 196 -9.00 -11.50 -15.65
CA SER A 196 -9.95 -10.69 -14.86
C SER A 196 -9.44 -10.30 -13.45
N PHE A 197 -8.17 -10.53 -13.13
CA PHE A 197 -7.67 -10.48 -11.75
C PHE A 197 -7.52 -9.10 -11.07
N SER A 198 -7.63 -7.95 -11.76
CA SER A 198 -7.40 -6.66 -11.09
C SER A 198 -8.49 -6.29 -10.09
N HIS A 199 -9.76 -6.64 -10.36
CA HIS A 199 -10.88 -6.20 -9.52
C HIS A 199 -10.86 -6.86 -8.13
N PRO A 200 -10.77 -8.21 -8.00
CA PRO A 200 -10.82 -8.85 -6.69
C PRO A 200 -9.61 -8.55 -5.79
N ARG A 201 -8.53 -8.02 -6.38
CA ARG A 201 -7.30 -7.69 -5.65
C ARG A 201 -7.35 -6.29 -5.08
N ASN A 202 -7.86 -5.36 -5.88
CA ASN A 202 -8.16 -4.02 -5.38
C ASN A 202 -9.21 -4.06 -4.26
N GLU A 203 -10.08 -5.09 -4.21
CA GLU A 203 -11.00 -5.30 -3.08
C GLU A 203 -10.31 -5.58 -1.73
N ARG A 204 -9.03 -5.96 -1.73
CA ARG A 204 -8.25 -6.16 -0.50
C ARG A 204 -7.62 -4.87 0.03
N LEU A 205 -7.65 -3.79 -0.76
CA LEU A 205 -7.09 -2.50 -0.35
C LEU A 205 -8.04 -1.80 0.63
N ASN A 206 -7.47 -1.16 1.63
CA ASN A 206 -8.24 -0.39 2.62
C ASN A 206 -8.68 0.99 2.09
N SER A 207 -8.07 1.51 1.02
CA SER A 207 -8.54 2.72 0.32
C SER A 207 -8.34 2.58 -1.18
N ARG A 208 -9.42 2.34 -1.92
CA ARG A 208 -9.38 2.26 -3.39
C ARG A 208 -9.39 3.61 -4.09
N ASP A 209 -9.71 4.67 -3.36
CA ASP A 209 -9.67 6.05 -3.87
C ASP A 209 -8.26 6.62 -3.86
N ASP A 210 -7.42 6.12 -2.95
CA ASP A 210 -6.06 6.56 -2.77
C ASP A 210 -5.04 5.51 -3.22
N GLU A 211 -5.42 4.25 -3.37
CA GLU A 211 -4.50 3.17 -3.71
C GLU A 211 -5.07 2.24 -4.79
N LEU A 212 -4.19 1.75 -5.66
CA LEU A 212 -4.55 0.89 -6.78
C LEU A 212 -3.43 -0.13 -7.06
N LEU A 213 -3.82 -1.38 -7.30
CA LEU A 213 -2.96 -2.45 -7.80
C LEU A 213 -3.22 -2.68 -9.29
N ILE A 214 -2.16 -2.58 -10.09
CA ILE A 214 -2.17 -2.81 -11.54
C ILE A 214 -1.22 -3.96 -11.87
N GLY A 215 -1.73 -5.02 -12.50
CA GLY A 215 -0.91 -6.17 -12.90
C GLY A 215 -0.01 -5.87 -14.09
N ASP A 216 1.20 -6.42 -14.10
CA ASP A 216 2.15 -6.33 -15.22
C ASP A 216 1.62 -7.05 -16.48
N ASP A 217 0.78 -8.06 -16.29
CA ASP A 217 0.08 -8.77 -17.37
C ASP A 217 -0.95 -7.90 -18.11
N ARG A 218 -1.31 -6.76 -17.53
CA ARG A 218 -2.22 -5.78 -18.11
C ARG A 218 -1.44 -4.69 -18.82
N LEU A 219 -1.12 -4.98 -20.08
CA LEU A 219 -0.82 -4.01 -21.15
C LEU A 219 -1.95 -2.98 -21.40
N GLU A 220 -2.99 -2.94 -20.54
CA GLU A 220 -4.19 -2.11 -20.61
C GLU A 220 -3.91 -0.63 -20.35
N VAL A 221 -2.90 -0.33 -19.53
CA VAL A 221 -2.31 1.00 -19.44
C VAL A 221 -1.00 0.92 -20.21
N LYS A 222 -0.90 1.67 -21.30
CA LYS A 222 0.30 1.60 -22.12
C LYS A 222 1.48 2.02 -21.25
N ARG A 223 2.53 1.20 -21.22
CA ARG A 223 3.83 1.56 -20.62
C ARG A 223 4.39 2.88 -21.17
N GLU A 224 3.90 3.28 -22.34
CA GLU A 224 4.17 4.54 -23.05
C GLU A 224 3.51 5.76 -22.38
N GLU A 225 2.41 5.57 -21.63
CA GLU A 225 1.72 6.64 -20.90
C GLU A 225 2.34 6.88 -19.51
N GLU A 226 3.22 5.98 -19.05
CA GLU A 226 3.94 6.20 -17.81
C GLU A 226 4.89 7.37 -17.98
N GLN A 227 4.66 8.40 -17.18
CA GLN A 227 5.57 9.53 -17.04
C GLN A 227 6.56 9.24 -15.91
N VAL A 228 7.72 9.89 -15.94
CA VAL A 228 8.75 9.73 -14.91
C VAL A 228 9.01 11.08 -14.27
N ILE A 229 8.87 11.14 -12.95
CA ILE A 229 9.43 12.22 -12.15
C ILE A 229 10.75 11.76 -11.56
N GLY A 230 11.73 12.66 -11.52
CA GLY A 230 13.02 12.31 -10.98
C GLY A 230 13.83 13.51 -10.53
N THR A 231 14.84 13.22 -9.73
CA THR A 231 15.85 14.18 -9.27
C THR A 231 17.20 13.49 -9.19
N VAL A 232 18.27 14.26 -9.37
CA VAL A 232 19.66 13.77 -9.31
C VAL A 232 20.38 14.57 -8.23
N ILE A 233 21.05 13.85 -7.35
CA ILE A 233 21.92 14.39 -6.31
C ILE A 233 23.35 14.14 -6.74
N GLU A 234 24.15 15.21 -6.82
CA GLU A 234 25.54 15.14 -7.28
C GLU A 234 26.53 15.24 -6.12
N ASN A 235 27.82 15.11 -6.45
CA ASN A 235 28.95 15.26 -5.52
C ASN A 235 28.88 14.32 -4.30
N LEU A 236 28.39 13.09 -4.53
CA LEU A 236 28.32 12.05 -3.52
C LEU A 236 29.56 11.14 -3.57
N ASN A 237 29.72 10.32 -2.55
CA ASN A 237 30.74 9.27 -2.51
C ASN A 237 30.12 8.00 -1.96
N ILE A 238 29.25 7.36 -2.74
CA ILE A 238 28.46 6.20 -2.28
C ILE A 238 29.23 4.92 -2.59
N PRO A 239 29.76 4.19 -1.59
CA PRO A 239 30.42 2.93 -1.84
C PRO A 239 29.40 1.91 -2.36
N TYR A 240 29.75 1.19 -3.41
CA TYR A 240 28.93 0.13 -3.99
C TYR A 240 29.77 -1.06 -4.42
N GLU A 241 29.14 -2.22 -4.44
CA GLU A 241 29.75 -3.48 -4.80
C GLU A 241 28.78 -4.33 -5.65
N GLN A 242 29.24 -4.79 -6.81
CA GLN A 242 28.44 -5.66 -7.69
C GLN A 242 28.54 -7.13 -7.25
N LYS A 243 28.06 -7.45 -6.04
CA LYS A 243 27.97 -8.83 -5.57
C LYS A 243 26.56 -9.39 -5.79
N ARG A 244 26.48 -10.68 -6.19
CA ARG A 244 25.21 -11.41 -6.41
C ARG A 244 24.61 -12.03 -5.15
N ASN A 245 25.30 -11.97 -4.00
CA ASN A 245 24.84 -12.67 -2.79
C ASN A 245 23.90 -11.79 -1.97
N TYR A 246 22.65 -11.68 -2.44
CA TYR A 246 21.58 -10.98 -1.73
C TYR A 246 21.11 -11.72 -0.49
N THR A 247 21.46 -12.99 -0.33
CA THR A 247 20.83 -13.86 0.66
C THR A 247 21.80 -14.23 1.78
N ARG A 248 21.48 -13.81 3.00
CA ARG A 248 22.19 -14.25 4.21
C ARG A 248 21.21 -14.96 5.13
N LYS A 249 21.64 -16.09 5.69
CA LYS A 249 20.93 -16.74 6.79
C LYS A 249 21.29 -16.02 8.09
N ILE A 250 20.29 -15.50 8.79
CA ILE A 250 20.44 -14.88 10.11
C ILE A 250 19.95 -15.89 11.16
N LYS A 251 20.69 -16.01 12.27
CA LYS A 251 20.23 -16.80 13.43
C LYS A 251 19.19 -15.98 14.19
N SER A 252 18.04 -16.57 14.52
CA SER A 252 17.02 -15.94 15.36
C SER A 252 17.66 -15.50 16.67
N PRO A 253 17.39 -14.27 17.15
CA PRO A 253 18.01 -13.75 18.36
C PRO A 253 17.57 -14.46 19.65
N GLY A 254 16.69 -15.47 19.59
CA GLY A 254 16.19 -16.18 20.76
C GLY A 254 15.19 -15.31 21.53
N LEU A 255 13.91 -15.70 21.49
CA LEU A 255 12.81 -14.76 21.77
C LEU A 255 12.09 -15.05 23.11
N HIS A 256 12.62 -15.96 23.93
CA HIS A 256 11.94 -16.46 25.12
C HIS A 256 12.10 -15.60 26.38
N SER A 257 12.88 -14.51 26.32
CA SER A 257 13.23 -13.71 27.52
C SER A 257 12.66 -12.28 27.51
N TYR A 258 11.78 -11.94 26.57
CA TYR A 258 11.25 -10.57 26.50
C TYR A 258 10.22 -10.32 27.59
N GLU A 259 10.44 -9.26 28.36
CA GLU A 259 9.52 -8.81 29.42
C GLU A 259 8.67 -7.62 28.99
N LYS A 260 9.13 -6.87 27.98
CA LYS A 260 8.52 -5.63 27.52
C LYS A 260 8.91 -5.35 26.07
N ILE A 261 7.98 -4.83 25.28
CA ILE A 261 8.24 -4.30 23.94
C ILE A 261 7.71 -2.88 23.87
N GLU A 262 8.56 -1.94 23.45
CA GLU A 262 8.15 -0.58 23.12
C GLU A 262 8.07 -0.42 21.61
N ILE A 263 6.97 0.13 21.11
CA ILE A 263 6.74 0.41 19.69
C ILE A 263 6.53 1.90 19.54
N GLN A 264 7.46 2.59 18.89
CA GLN A 264 7.38 4.01 18.62
C GLN A 264 7.05 4.28 17.14
N TYR A 265 5.88 4.85 16.86
CA TYR A 265 5.42 5.19 15.53
C TYR A 265 5.96 6.55 15.06
N LYS A 266 6.37 6.60 13.80
CA LYS A 266 6.86 7.80 13.12
C LYS A 266 6.11 8.01 11.80
N PRO A 267 5.58 9.23 11.54
CA PRO A 267 5.60 10.39 12.43
C PRO A 267 4.62 10.30 13.62
N SER A 268 3.51 9.56 13.47
CA SER A 268 2.57 9.21 14.54
C SER A 268 1.80 7.92 14.21
N ILE A 269 0.90 7.51 15.11
CA ILE A 269 -0.01 6.37 14.89
C ILE A 269 -0.96 6.65 13.72
N LEU A 270 -1.41 7.91 13.54
CA LEU A 270 -2.32 8.30 12.46
C LEU A 270 -1.72 8.02 11.08
N GLU A 271 -0.53 8.56 10.78
CA GLU A 271 0.09 8.38 9.46
C GLU A 271 0.62 6.96 9.25
N PHE A 272 0.88 6.21 10.32
CA PHE A 272 1.27 4.80 10.20
C PHE A 272 0.10 3.91 9.75
N PHE A 273 -1.05 3.99 10.42
CA PHE A 273 -2.18 3.08 10.17
C PHE A 273 -3.23 3.60 9.19
N PHE A 274 -3.36 4.93 9.09
CA PHE A 274 -4.36 5.63 8.28
C PHE A 274 -3.69 6.71 7.40
N PRO A 275 -2.75 6.32 6.52
CA PRO A 275 -1.94 7.27 5.74
C PRO A 275 -2.74 8.06 4.70
N TYR A 276 -4.00 7.71 4.45
CA TYR A 276 -4.79 8.25 3.34
C TYR A 276 -5.92 9.17 3.79
N LYS A 277 -6.14 10.25 3.04
CA LYS A 277 -7.19 11.22 3.32
C LYS A 277 -8.59 10.61 3.38
N SER A 278 -8.90 9.62 2.53
CA SER A 278 -10.23 8.98 2.57
C SER A 278 -10.44 8.14 3.84
N GLN A 279 -9.37 7.66 4.46
CA GLN A 279 -9.43 6.96 5.74
C GLN A 279 -9.58 7.97 6.87
N GLN A 280 -8.75 9.02 6.86
CA GLN A 280 -8.78 10.08 7.86
C GLN A 280 -10.12 10.84 7.88
N SER A 281 -10.82 10.96 6.75
CA SER A 281 -12.17 11.56 6.70
C SER A 281 -13.24 10.77 7.47
N LEU A 282 -12.94 9.54 7.90
CA LEU A 282 -13.83 8.73 8.74
C LEU A 282 -13.60 8.96 10.25
N LEU A 283 -12.58 9.72 10.61
CA LEU A 283 -12.20 10.03 11.99
C LEU A 283 -12.80 11.37 12.40
N SER A 284 -13.09 11.54 13.69
CA SER A 284 -13.40 12.85 14.26
C SER A 284 -12.12 13.67 14.42
N PRO A 285 -12.21 14.99 14.57
CA PRO A 285 -11.06 15.82 14.95
C PRO A 285 -10.33 15.31 16.19
N ASP A 286 -11.07 14.94 17.23
CA ASP A 286 -10.51 14.41 18.48
C ASP A 286 -9.80 13.07 18.29
N GLU A 287 -10.37 12.17 17.46
CA GLU A 287 -9.71 10.90 17.10
C GLU A 287 -8.41 11.15 16.33
N MET A 288 -8.38 12.12 15.40
CA MET A 288 -7.17 12.47 14.67
C MET A 288 -6.10 13.07 15.60
N GLU A 289 -6.48 14.02 16.45
CA GLU A 289 -5.57 14.64 17.42
C GLU A 289 -4.99 13.61 18.39
N TYR A 290 -5.83 12.71 18.90
CA TYR A 290 -5.40 11.60 19.75
C TYR A 290 -4.33 10.74 19.06
N LEU A 291 -4.60 10.26 17.84
CA LEU A 291 -3.66 9.41 17.10
C LEU A 291 -2.40 10.13 16.61
N GLN A 292 -2.43 11.46 16.51
CA GLN A 292 -1.25 12.28 16.19
C GLN A 292 -0.36 12.53 17.41
N SER A 293 -0.98 12.72 18.58
CA SER A 293 -0.29 13.03 19.83
C SER A 293 0.39 11.79 20.43
N ASP A 294 -0.27 10.63 20.38
CA ASP A 294 0.30 9.37 20.86
C ASP A 294 1.23 8.75 19.80
N LYS A 295 2.42 8.38 20.24
CA LYS A 295 3.49 7.85 19.38
C LYS A 295 4.06 6.55 19.91
N THR A 296 3.78 6.15 21.14
CA THR A 296 4.48 5.03 21.76
C THR A 296 3.51 4.08 22.44
N ILE A 297 3.54 2.82 22.02
CA ILE A 297 2.79 1.73 22.64
C ILE A 297 3.77 0.85 23.41
N VAL A 298 3.38 0.48 24.63
CA VAL A 298 4.16 -0.42 25.47
C VAL A 298 3.39 -1.71 25.66
N LEU A 299 3.94 -2.80 25.14
CA LEU A 299 3.39 -4.14 25.32
C LEU A 299 4.07 -4.79 26.53
N ASN A 300 3.30 -5.01 27.59
CA ASN A 300 3.72 -5.73 28.80
C ASN A 300 2.94 -7.05 28.98
N ASN A 301 1.88 -7.27 28.19
CA ASN A 301 1.09 -8.49 28.24
C ASN A 301 1.89 -9.63 27.60
N LYS A 302 2.04 -10.75 28.33
CA LYS A 302 2.79 -11.91 27.86
C LYS A 302 2.27 -12.48 26.54
N GLN A 303 0.96 -12.45 26.29
CA GLN A 303 0.36 -12.91 25.05
C GLN A 303 0.69 -11.99 23.88
N ASP A 304 0.67 -10.67 24.06
CA ASP A 304 1.02 -9.71 23.01
C ASP A 304 2.52 -9.77 22.70
N ILE A 305 3.36 -9.82 23.73
CA ILE A 305 4.81 -10.03 23.59
C ILE A 305 5.08 -11.35 22.86
N TYR A 306 4.41 -12.44 23.26
CA TYR A 306 4.53 -13.74 22.60
C TYR A 306 4.07 -13.68 21.15
N THR A 307 3.00 -12.95 20.87
CA THR A 307 2.52 -12.68 19.51
C THR A 307 3.64 -12.04 18.71
N VAL A 308 4.17 -10.88 19.12
CA VAL A 308 5.28 -10.22 18.40
C VAL A 308 6.50 -11.13 18.26
N ALA A 309 6.93 -11.77 19.35
CA ALA A 309 8.05 -12.70 19.36
C ALA A 309 7.82 -13.93 18.49
N HIS A 310 6.59 -14.38 18.27
CA HIS A 310 6.33 -15.50 17.36
C HIS A 310 6.54 -15.07 15.89
N PHE A 311 6.32 -13.79 15.57
CA PHE A 311 6.39 -13.24 14.21
C PHE A 311 7.72 -12.62 13.83
N ILE A 312 8.47 -12.06 14.80
CA ILE A 312 9.92 -11.93 14.65
C ILE A 312 10.37 -13.38 14.52
N PRO A 313 10.80 -13.84 13.35
CA PRO A 313 10.76 -15.24 13.03
C PRO A 313 11.44 -16.09 14.11
N HIS A 314 10.75 -17.17 14.49
CA HIS A 314 11.41 -18.47 14.57
C HIS A 314 12.10 -18.65 13.21
N THR A 315 13.28 -18.04 13.01
CA THR A 315 14.04 -18.22 11.79
C THR A 315 14.35 -19.70 11.80
N ARG A 316 13.51 -20.49 11.12
CA ARG A 316 14.00 -21.70 10.50
C ARG A 316 15.32 -21.29 9.83
N ALA A 317 16.33 -22.14 9.94
CA ALA A 317 17.70 -21.84 9.51
C ALA A 317 17.83 -21.59 7.98
N ASP A 318 16.75 -21.21 7.30
CA ASP A 318 16.53 -21.03 5.87
C ASP A 318 15.81 -19.70 5.53
N THR A 319 15.50 -18.81 6.48
CA THR A 319 14.93 -17.50 6.13
C THR A 319 15.90 -16.73 5.24
N THR A 320 15.42 -16.38 4.04
CA THR A 320 16.18 -15.64 3.04
C THR A 320 16.02 -14.15 3.29
N VAL A 321 17.03 -13.54 3.88
CA VAL A 321 17.13 -12.08 4.10
C VAL A 321 17.72 -11.45 2.86
N PHE A 322 17.07 -10.43 2.30
CA PHE A 322 17.59 -9.70 1.15
C PHE A 322 18.43 -8.51 1.61
N VAL A 323 19.73 -8.56 1.37
CA VAL A 323 20.66 -7.50 1.76
C VAL A 323 20.80 -6.48 0.63
N GLY A 324 20.75 -5.18 0.95
CA GLY A 324 21.14 -4.11 0.03
C GLY A 324 20.05 -3.58 -0.91
N LEU A 325 18.82 -4.10 -0.88
CA LEU A 325 17.70 -3.47 -1.59
C LEU A 325 17.41 -2.09 -0.97
N PRO A 326 16.95 -1.07 -1.71
CA PRO A 326 16.42 0.16 -1.11
C PRO A 326 15.09 -0.10 -0.40
N THR A 327 14.88 0.43 0.82
CA THR A 327 13.53 0.44 1.46
C THR A 327 12.96 1.81 1.24
N ARG A 328 11.86 1.91 0.51
CA ARG A 328 11.07 3.13 0.44
C ARG A 328 9.91 3.03 1.42
N TYR A 329 9.71 4.05 2.24
CA TYR A 329 8.65 4.08 3.24
C TYR A 329 8.16 5.49 3.53
N ARG A 330 6.92 5.60 4.01
CA ARG A 330 6.30 6.87 4.42
C ARG A 330 6.24 7.02 5.93
N SER A 331 6.02 5.88 6.58
CA SER A 331 5.87 5.77 8.02
C SER A 331 6.56 4.48 8.47
N HIS A 332 7.06 4.51 9.69
CA HIS A 332 7.71 3.37 10.31
C HIS A 332 7.39 3.29 11.79
N ALA A 333 7.53 2.10 12.35
CA ALA A 333 7.48 1.86 13.77
C ALA A 333 8.84 1.34 14.23
N GLU A 334 9.43 1.99 15.22
CA GLU A 334 10.66 1.59 15.89
C GLU A 334 10.28 0.65 17.02
N VAL A 335 10.73 -0.60 16.96
CA VAL A 335 10.41 -1.62 17.95
C VAL A 335 11.64 -1.91 18.77
N VAL A 336 11.53 -1.80 20.09
CA VAL A 336 12.59 -2.13 21.05
C VAL A 336 12.07 -3.19 22.01
N CYS A 337 12.69 -4.37 21.97
CA CYS A 337 12.42 -5.45 22.91
C CYS A 337 13.39 -5.37 24.09
N TYR A 338 12.87 -5.51 25.30
CA TYR A 338 13.63 -5.47 26.55
C TYR A 338 13.72 -6.85 27.20
N SER A 339 14.86 -7.12 27.82
CA SER A 339 15.14 -8.31 28.63
C SER A 339 15.89 -7.84 29.88
N GLU A 340 15.40 -8.19 31.08
CA GLU A 340 16.01 -7.81 32.35
C GLU A 340 16.26 -6.29 32.49
N GLY A 341 15.30 -5.48 32.06
CA GLY A 341 15.35 -4.01 32.09
C GLY A 341 16.20 -3.35 31.00
N ASN A 342 16.91 -4.13 30.18
CA ASN A 342 17.83 -3.60 29.17
C ASN A 342 17.30 -3.82 27.74
N PRO A 343 17.52 -2.86 26.81
CA PRO A 343 17.26 -3.08 25.39
C PRO A 343 18.05 -4.30 24.89
N PHE A 344 17.35 -5.30 24.38
CA PHE A 344 17.93 -6.53 23.88
C PHE A 344 17.98 -6.55 22.35
N LEU A 345 16.90 -6.09 21.69
CA LEU A 345 16.77 -6.09 20.24
C LEU A 345 16.01 -4.85 19.78
N SER A 346 16.52 -4.18 18.75
CA SER A 346 15.83 -3.09 18.05
C SER A 346 15.64 -3.43 16.57
N PHE A 347 14.50 -3.05 16.01
CA PHE A 347 14.22 -3.15 14.60
C PHE A 347 13.14 -2.16 14.17
N PHE A 348 13.02 -1.95 12.86
CA PHE A 348 12.04 -1.05 12.26
C PHE A 348 10.98 -1.87 11.52
N ILE A 349 9.72 -1.47 11.61
CA ILE A 349 8.62 -1.97 10.78
C ILE A 349 8.19 -0.84 9.84
N TYR A 350 8.37 -1.02 8.54
CA TYR A 350 8.03 -0.05 7.50
C TYR A 350 6.68 -0.37 6.87
N ASN A 351 5.80 0.63 6.76
CA ASN A 351 4.47 0.53 6.12
C ASN A 351 3.64 -0.70 6.57
N ASP A 352 3.79 -1.15 7.82
CA ASP A 352 3.17 -2.36 8.38
C ASP A 352 3.42 -3.64 7.56
N ASN A 353 4.51 -3.67 6.80
CA ASN A 353 4.78 -4.80 5.92
C ASN A 353 6.25 -5.26 5.96
N ALA A 354 7.25 -4.38 6.07
CA ALA A 354 8.66 -4.80 6.05
C ALA A 354 9.36 -4.64 7.40
N ILE A 355 10.16 -5.63 7.81
CA ILE A 355 10.97 -5.57 9.03
C ILE A 355 12.44 -5.34 8.67
N VAL A 356 13.11 -4.39 9.34
CA VAL A 356 14.54 -4.14 9.18
C VAL A 356 15.20 -4.17 10.53
N ILE A 357 16.08 -5.15 10.73
CA ILE A 357 16.79 -5.37 11.98
C ILE A 357 18.06 -4.50 11.98
N ASP A 358 18.44 -4.05 13.17
CA ASP A 358 19.64 -3.25 13.39
C ASP A 358 20.90 -3.88 12.76
N GLY A 359 21.80 -3.03 12.23
CA GLY A 359 22.90 -3.43 11.34
C GLY A 359 22.50 -3.58 9.86
N GLY A 360 21.37 -3.01 9.45
CA GLY A 360 20.96 -2.83 8.06
C GLY A 360 20.54 -4.10 7.33
N TYR A 361 20.15 -5.15 8.05
CA TYR A 361 19.64 -6.38 7.43
C TYR A 361 18.12 -6.27 7.26
N LYS A 362 17.64 -6.46 6.02
CA LYS A 362 16.20 -6.48 5.74
C LYS A 362 15.64 -7.87 5.83
N LEU A 363 14.81 -8.09 6.82
CA LEU A 363 14.00 -9.27 6.90
C LEU A 363 12.78 -9.06 5.99
N LEU A 364 12.74 -9.73 4.83
CA LEU A 364 11.57 -9.63 3.99
C LEU A 364 10.36 -10.27 4.69
N ILE A 365 9.27 -9.52 4.58
CA ILE A 365 7.89 -9.77 4.99
C ILE A 365 7.56 -11.26 4.98
N PHE A 366 7.17 -11.76 6.15
CA PHE A 366 6.60 -13.09 6.29
C PHE A 366 5.12 -13.07 5.96
N GLU A 367 4.66 -14.15 5.31
CA GLU A 367 3.26 -14.55 5.45
C GLU A 367 2.91 -14.60 6.95
N GLY A 368 1.91 -13.82 7.34
CA GLY A 368 1.31 -13.93 8.66
C GLY A 368 1.86 -13.03 9.74
N PHE A 369 2.75 -12.05 9.49
CA PHE A 369 2.95 -10.99 10.49
C PHE A 369 1.57 -10.34 10.77
N PRO A 370 1.05 -10.41 12.01
CA PRO A 370 -0.19 -9.78 12.37
C PRO A 370 0.07 -8.30 12.21
N SER A 371 -0.82 -7.64 11.48
CA SER A 371 -0.75 -6.19 11.37
C SER A 371 -0.54 -5.61 12.75
N LEU A 372 0.34 -4.61 12.91
CA LEU A 372 0.52 -3.94 14.21
C LEU A 372 -0.81 -3.38 14.75
N LYS A 373 -1.83 -3.27 13.90
CA LYS A 373 -3.22 -2.98 14.25
C LYS A 373 -3.81 -3.96 15.26
N GLU A 374 -3.49 -5.26 15.16
CA GLU A 374 -3.98 -6.28 16.09
C GLU A 374 -3.37 -6.14 17.49
N LEU A 375 -2.17 -5.57 17.57
CA LEU A 375 -1.44 -5.32 18.83
C LEU A 375 -1.75 -3.95 19.44
N THR A 376 -2.52 -3.13 18.72
CA THR A 376 -2.82 -1.75 19.09
C THR A 376 -4.31 -1.63 19.41
N ALA A 377 -4.71 -2.12 20.58
CA ALA A 377 -6.13 -2.18 20.97
C ALA A 377 -6.86 -0.83 20.81
N GLN A 378 -6.18 0.29 21.11
CA GLN A 378 -6.72 1.65 21.01
C GLN A 378 -7.15 2.08 19.60
N ILE A 379 -6.66 1.43 18.53
CA ILE A 379 -7.10 1.74 17.15
C ILE A 379 -8.04 0.69 16.56
N GLN A 380 -8.33 -0.39 17.29
CA GLN A 380 -9.10 -1.51 16.75
C GLN A 380 -10.47 -1.07 16.23
N ALA A 381 -11.17 -0.23 17.01
CA ALA A 381 -12.47 0.31 16.63
C ALA A 381 -12.40 1.15 15.34
N ILE A 382 -11.36 1.97 15.19
CA ILE A 382 -11.10 2.80 14.01
C ILE A 382 -10.73 1.91 12.81
N ASP A 383 -9.88 0.89 12.98
CA ASP A 383 -9.53 -0.04 11.90
C ASP A 383 -10.77 -0.77 11.36
N LEU A 384 -11.59 -1.33 12.25
CA LEU A 384 -12.82 -2.02 11.84
C LEU A 384 -13.77 -1.07 11.09
N ARG A 385 -13.91 0.19 11.55
CA ARG A 385 -14.67 1.23 10.85
C ARG A 385 -14.10 1.50 9.45
N THR A 386 -12.79 1.69 9.31
CA THR A 386 -12.16 1.92 7.98
C THR A 386 -12.33 0.73 7.04
N ARG A 387 -12.27 -0.50 7.56
CA ARG A 387 -12.53 -1.72 6.79
C ARG A 387 -13.99 -1.85 6.38
N CYS A 388 -14.93 -1.41 7.22
CA CYS A 388 -16.34 -1.30 6.85
C CYS A 388 -16.53 -0.35 5.66
N ALA A 389 -15.93 0.84 5.74
CA ALA A 389 -15.97 1.80 4.64
C ALA A 389 -15.34 1.25 3.35
N ALA A 390 -14.22 0.54 3.44
CA ALA A 390 -13.61 -0.15 2.30
C ALA A 390 -14.53 -1.22 1.69
N ASN A 391 -15.25 -1.97 2.52
CA ASN A 391 -16.24 -2.95 2.08
C ASN A 391 -17.40 -2.30 1.30
N LEU A 392 -17.96 -1.20 1.81
CA LEU A 392 -18.97 -0.41 1.08
C LEU A 392 -18.42 0.14 -0.24
N LYS A 393 -17.21 0.69 -0.23
CA LYS A 393 -16.56 1.18 -1.44
C LYS A 393 -16.37 0.05 -2.47
N ASN A 394 -16.05 -1.15 -2.03
CA ASN A 394 -15.98 -2.31 -2.91
C ASN A 394 -17.33 -2.63 -3.57
N GLN A 395 -18.45 -2.49 -2.85
CA GLN A 395 -19.78 -2.62 -3.46
C GLN A 395 -20.01 -1.57 -4.55
N TRP A 396 -19.62 -0.31 -4.31
CA TRP A 396 -19.71 0.73 -5.33
C TRP A 396 -18.99 0.35 -6.64
N TYR A 397 -17.75 -0.13 -6.53
CA TYR A 397 -17.00 -0.58 -7.71
C TYR A 397 -17.64 -1.80 -8.38
N ARG A 398 -18.21 -2.72 -7.61
CA ARG A 398 -18.94 -3.89 -8.14
C ARG A 398 -20.19 -3.47 -8.91
N PHE A 399 -20.98 -2.52 -8.41
CA PHE A 399 -22.12 -1.96 -9.14
C PHE A 399 -21.68 -1.34 -10.47
N ARG A 400 -20.65 -0.47 -10.46
CA ARG A 400 -20.17 0.19 -11.68
C ARG A 400 -19.59 -0.81 -12.68
N TYR A 401 -18.91 -1.84 -12.21
CA TYR A 401 -18.42 -2.93 -13.05
C TYR A 401 -19.57 -3.67 -13.73
N ASN A 402 -20.61 -4.03 -12.98
CA ASN A 402 -21.79 -4.72 -13.50
C ASN A 402 -22.54 -3.90 -14.53
N MET A 403 -22.76 -2.61 -14.24
CA MET A 403 -23.39 -1.68 -15.17
C MET A 403 -22.65 -1.63 -16.51
N ARG A 404 -21.31 -1.49 -16.48
CA ARG A 404 -20.52 -1.45 -17.73
C ARG A 404 -20.54 -2.77 -18.47
N LYS A 405 -20.50 -3.89 -17.76
CA LYS A 405 -20.62 -5.22 -18.38
C LYS A 405 -21.95 -5.33 -19.14
N ALA A 406 -23.05 -4.88 -18.53
CA ALA A 406 -24.37 -4.90 -19.14
C ALA A 406 -24.43 -3.98 -20.38
N MET A 407 -23.88 -2.76 -20.29
CA MET A 407 -23.78 -1.84 -21.44
C MET A 407 -22.99 -2.43 -22.62
N ARG A 408 -21.91 -3.18 -22.35
CA ARG A 408 -21.06 -3.82 -23.39
C ARG A 408 -21.76 -4.97 -24.11
N GLN A 409 -22.70 -5.65 -23.47
CA GLN A 409 -23.38 -6.81 -24.05
C GLN A 409 -24.37 -6.44 -25.16
N ASN A 410 -24.52 -5.14 -25.48
CA ASN A 410 -25.42 -4.64 -26.54
C ASN A 410 -26.86 -5.16 -26.40
N ASP A 411 -27.27 -5.55 -25.20
CA ASP A 411 -28.63 -5.99 -24.93
C ASP A 411 -29.55 -4.78 -25.13
N PRO A 412 -30.40 -4.77 -26.17
CA PRO A 412 -31.28 -3.63 -26.46
C PRO A 412 -32.23 -3.35 -25.30
N SER A 413 -32.57 -4.36 -24.50
CA SER A 413 -33.44 -4.20 -23.32
C SER A 413 -32.77 -3.46 -22.16
N ILE A 414 -31.44 -3.41 -22.14
CA ILE A 414 -30.64 -2.78 -21.07
C ILE A 414 -30.13 -1.40 -21.48
N ARG A 415 -30.06 -1.10 -22.79
CA ARG A 415 -29.52 0.17 -23.30
C ARG A 415 -30.24 1.41 -22.76
N ASP A 416 -31.54 1.31 -22.52
CA ASP A 416 -32.35 2.42 -22.02
C ASP A 416 -32.49 2.43 -20.49
N GLN A 417 -31.94 1.43 -19.80
CA GLN A 417 -32.07 1.24 -18.35
C GLN A 417 -30.70 0.88 -17.76
N ALA A 418 -29.84 1.88 -17.62
CA ALA A 418 -28.68 1.80 -16.73
C ALA A 418 -29.21 1.73 -15.29
N LEU A 419 -29.59 0.54 -14.83
CA LEU A 419 -30.16 0.35 -13.51
C LEU A 419 -29.12 -0.27 -12.59
N TYR A 420 -29.01 0.29 -11.39
CA TYR A 420 -28.58 -0.51 -10.26
C TYR A 420 -29.47 -1.76 -10.16
N PRO A 421 -28.97 -2.87 -9.61
CA PRO A 421 -29.79 -4.06 -9.47
C PRO A 421 -31.04 -3.75 -8.63
N MET A 422 -32.06 -4.59 -8.80
CA MET A 422 -33.32 -4.40 -8.08
C MET A 422 -33.06 -4.44 -6.56
N PRO A 423 -33.63 -3.52 -5.76
CA PRO A 423 -33.33 -3.45 -4.33
C PRO A 423 -33.59 -4.75 -3.55
N PHE A 424 -34.52 -5.61 -3.99
CA PHE A 424 -34.81 -6.90 -3.33
C PHE A 424 -33.90 -8.06 -3.76
N GLU A 425 -32.98 -7.84 -4.71
CA GLU A 425 -32.05 -8.86 -5.27
C GLU A 425 -30.59 -8.36 -5.37
N TRP A 426 -30.27 -7.16 -4.86
CA TRP A 426 -29.00 -6.49 -5.14
C TRP A 426 -27.76 -7.27 -4.70
N CYS A 427 -27.81 -8.00 -3.58
CA CYS A 427 -26.69 -8.81 -3.12
C CYS A 427 -26.47 -9.99 -4.07
N ASP A 428 -27.55 -10.64 -4.48
CA ASP A 428 -27.50 -11.81 -5.37
C ASP A 428 -27.00 -11.42 -6.76
N ASP A 429 -27.42 -10.27 -7.29
CA ASP A 429 -26.97 -9.75 -8.58
C ASP A 429 -25.48 -9.40 -8.57
N ILE A 430 -24.98 -8.77 -7.50
CA ILE A 430 -23.55 -8.51 -7.33
C ILE A 430 -22.75 -9.81 -7.28
N LEU A 431 -23.21 -10.82 -6.53
CA LEU A 431 -22.48 -12.08 -6.46
C LEU A 431 -22.55 -12.83 -7.79
N ARG A 432 -23.73 -12.87 -8.44
CA ARG A 432 -23.91 -13.56 -9.73
C ARG A 432 -22.98 -12.99 -10.80
N SER A 433 -22.73 -11.69 -10.83
CA SER A 433 -21.84 -11.10 -11.82
C SER A 433 -20.37 -11.50 -11.66
N ILE A 434 -19.92 -11.67 -10.40
CA ILE A 434 -18.56 -12.06 -10.04
C ILE A 434 -18.34 -13.55 -10.30
N TYR A 435 -19.35 -14.38 -10.02
CA TYR A 435 -19.23 -15.84 -10.09
C TYR A 435 -19.72 -16.47 -11.39
N GLY A 436 -20.70 -15.84 -12.06
CA GLY A 436 -21.30 -16.37 -13.29
C GLY A 436 -20.30 -16.55 -14.42
N SER A 437 -19.20 -15.79 -14.45
CA SER A 437 -18.13 -15.95 -15.45
C SER A 437 -17.20 -17.16 -15.18
N VAL A 438 -17.07 -17.60 -13.93
CA VAL A 438 -16.11 -18.66 -13.56
C VAL A 438 -16.71 -20.05 -13.78
N PHE A 439 -17.99 -20.25 -13.45
CA PHE A 439 -18.62 -21.57 -13.47
C PHE A 439 -19.01 -22.08 -14.88
N ILE A 440 -19.31 -21.19 -15.83
CA ILE A 440 -19.62 -21.60 -17.21
C ILE A 440 -18.41 -22.30 -17.88
N ARG A 441 -17.18 -22.00 -17.43
CA ARG A 441 -15.94 -22.42 -18.10
C ARG A 441 -15.51 -23.87 -17.85
N ILE A 442 -15.97 -24.51 -16.78
CA ILE A 442 -15.42 -25.82 -16.34
C ILE A 442 -16.29 -26.99 -16.80
N GLY A 443 -17.42 -26.77 -17.49
CA GLY A 443 -18.32 -27.82 -17.99
C GLY A 443 -18.90 -28.75 -16.91
N ARG A 444 -18.55 -28.54 -15.63
CA ARG A 444 -19.04 -29.27 -14.48
C ARG A 444 -20.28 -28.57 -13.99
N VAL A 445 -21.42 -29.04 -14.49
CA VAL A 445 -22.76 -28.76 -13.95
C VAL A 445 -22.86 -29.40 -12.55
N ASN A 446 -22.13 -28.85 -11.58
CA ASN A 446 -22.38 -29.16 -10.19
C ASN A 446 -23.49 -28.20 -9.72
N PRO A 447 -24.68 -28.69 -9.35
CA PRO A 447 -25.89 -27.88 -9.14
C PRO A 447 -25.87 -27.01 -7.87
N LYS A 448 -24.74 -26.92 -7.16
CA LYS A 448 -24.57 -26.03 -6.01
C LYS A 448 -23.18 -25.38 -6.09
N PRO A 449 -23.06 -24.15 -6.63
CA PRO A 449 -21.81 -23.41 -6.55
C PRO A 449 -21.49 -23.23 -5.07
N GLN A 450 -20.38 -23.82 -4.59
CA GLN A 450 -19.81 -23.44 -3.31
C GLN A 450 -19.35 -21.99 -3.47
N VAL A 451 -20.14 -21.05 -2.96
CA VAL A 451 -19.79 -19.64 -2.99
C VAL A 451 -18.55 -19.48 -2.11
N ASN A 452 -17.45 -19.00 -2.69
CA ASN A 452 -16.23 -18.76 -1.95
C ASN A 452 -16.54 -17.77 -0.81
N PRO A 453 -16.36 -18.15 0.47
CA PRO A 453 -16.67 -17.28 1.61
C PRO A 453 -16.04 -15.88 1.50
N LYS A 454 -14.89 -15.76 0.80
CA LYS A 454 -14.21 -14.49 0.59
C LYS A 454 -15.01 -13.46 -0.21
N ALA A 455 -15.94 -13.83 -1.09
CA ALA A 455 -16.73 -12.79 -1.80
C ALA A 455 -17.92 -12.27 -1.01
N HIS A 456 -18.32 -12.94 0.07
CA HIS A 456 -19.26 -12.38 1.03
C HIS A 456 -18.60 -11.33 1.91
N LYS A 457 -17.26 -11.33 2.04
CA LYS A 457 -16.53 -10.40 2.91
C LYS A 457 -16.93 -8.94 2.69
N PRO A 458 -17.06 -8.41 1.45
CA PRO A 458 -17.47 -7.02 1.25
C PRO A 458 -18.92 -6.72 1.60
N HIS A 459 -19.77 -7.72 1.87
CA HIS A 459 -21.16 -7.54 2.31
C HIS A 459 -21.28 -7.46 3.84
N ILE A 460 -20.20 -7.77 4.56
CA ILE A 460 -20.21 -7.89 6.03
C ILE A 460 -19.48 -6.68 6.62
N CYS A 461 -20.16 -5.91 7.47
CA CYS A 461 -19.48 -4.97 8.37
C CYS A 461 -18.61 -5.78 9.35
N PRO A 462 -17.29 -5.53 9.42
CA PRO A 462 -16.38 -6.29 10.27
C PRO A 462 -16.62 -6.06 11.77
N SER A 463 -17.32 -4.99 12.15
CA SER A 463 -17.64 -4.66 13.55
C SER A 463 -19.00 -5.22 14.01
N ALA A 464 -19.92 -5.52 13.10
CA ALA A 464 -21.32 -5.83 13.41
C ALA A 464 -21.58 -7.27 13.91
N GLY A 465 -20.56 -8.13 13.91
CA GLY A 465 -20.69 -9.53 14.34
C GLY A 465 -21.21 -10.46 13.25
N GLU A 466 -22.01 -11.46 13.64
CA GLU A 466 -22.52 -12.50 12.73
C GLU A 466 -23.65 -11.98 11.83
N GLY A 467 -23.54 -12.29 10.53
CA GLY A 467 -24.56 -11.94 9.56
C GLY A 467 -24.09 -12.19 8.12
N ARG A 468 -25.03 -12.36 7.20
CA ARG A 468 -24.71 -12.55 5.77
C ARG A 468 -24.44 -11.24 5.05
N ASN A 469 -25.11 -10.17 5.46
CA ASN A 469 -24.91 -8.82 4.98
C ASN A 469 -25.36 -7.81 6.06
N HIS A 470 -24.67 -6.68 6.18
CA HIS A 470 -24.92 -5.60 7.16
C HIS A 470 -25.20 -4.24 6.50
N TYR A 471 -25.61 -4.25 5.23
CA TYR A 471 -25.87 -3.09 4.40
C TYR A 471 -27.26 -3.20 3.77
N ALA A 472 -27.93 -2.05 3.64
CA ALA A 472 -29.17 -1.90 2.91
C ALA A 472 -28.98 -0.97 1.72
N MET A 473 -29.77 -1.19 0.67
CA MET A 473 -29.80 -0.35 -0.52
C MET A 473 -30.92 0.69 -0.42
N ASN A 474 -30.62 1.94 -0.78
CA ASN A 474 -31.64 2.97 -0.94
C ASN A 474 -32.36 2.76 -2.30
N PRO A 475 -33.66 2.43 -2.32
CA PRO A 475 -34.40 2.18 -3.57
C PRO A 475 -34.59 3.44 -4.43
N ASN A 476 -34.44 4.63 -3.86
CA ASN A 476 -34.59 5.90 -4.58
C ASN A 476 -33.30 6.32 -5.31
N CYS A 477 -32.16 5.69 -5.00
CA CYS A 477 -30.91 5.97 -5.67
C CYS A 477 -30.83 5.24 -7.02
N LYS A 478 -30.70 6.03 -8.08
CA LYS A 478 -30.49 5.58 -9.45
C LYS A 478 -29.07 5.95 -9.90
N PRO A 479 -28.54 5.33 -10.95
CA PRO A 479 -27.18 5.64 -11.38
C PRO A 479 -26.95 7.08 -11.85
N ASP A 480 -28.02 7.78 -12.27
CA ASP A 480 -28.06 9.19 -12.66
C ASP A 480 -28.53 10.12 -11.53
N SER A 481 -28.84 9.59 -10.35
CA SER A 481 -29.17 10.42 -9.17
C SER A 481 -28.00 11.34 -8.80
N PRO A 482 -28.25 12.42 -8.04
CA PRO A 482 -27.19 13.32 -7.59
C PRO A 482 -26.03 12.60 -6.89
N ALA A 483 -24.81 13.13 -7.01
CA ALA A 483 -23.59 12.54 -6.45
C ALA A 483 -23.67 12.24 -4.94
N ASP A 484 -24.40 13.09 -4.21
CA ASP A 484 -24.55 13.09 -2.76
C ASP A 484 -25.77 12.31 -2.24
N ILE A 485 -26.55 11.65 -3.11
CA ILE A 485 -27.63 10.76 -2.66
C ILE A 485 -27.04 9.50 -2.01
N VAL A 486 -27.70 9.01 -0.97
CA VAL A 486 -27.35 7.74 -0.32
C VAL A 486 -27.62 6.58 -1.27
N LEU A 487 -26.62 5.74 -1.52
CA LEU A 487 -26.74 4.51 -2.31
C LEU A 487 -26.86 3.26 -1.40
N LEU A 488 -25.87 3.06 -0.53
CA LEU A 488 -25.88 1.98 0.47
C LEU A 488 -25.63 2.57 1.86
N PHE A 489 -26.12 1.91 2.89
CA PHE A 489 -25.90 2.31 4.27
C PHE A 489 -25.88 1.11 5.22
N GLU A 490 -25.23 1.26 6.37
CA GLU A 490 -25.21 0.23 7.40
C GLU A 490 -26.57 0.01 8.08
N THR A 491 -26.90 -1.25 8.29
CA THR A 491 -28.15 -1.73 8.88
C THR A 491 -27.87 -2.97 9.75
N LYS A 492 -28.89 -3.49 10.43
CA LYS A 492 -28.83 -4.79 11.11
C LYS A 492 -28.63 -5.93 10.12
N ALA A 493 -28.14 -7.07 10.60
CA ALA A 493 -27.90 -8.24 9.75
C ALA A 493 -29.14 -8.66 8.94
N GLY A 494 -28.97 -8.87 7.64
CA GLY A 494 -29.98 -9.45 6.75
C GLY A 494 -29.53 -9.47 5.30
N TRP A 495 -30.29 -10.14 4.43
CA TRP A 495 -29.94 -10.34 3.02
C TRP A 495 -30.87 -9.53 2.12
N ASN A 496 -30.33 -8.86 1.09
CA ASN A 496 -31.07 -7.94 0.22
C ASN A 496 -31.93 -6.92 0.96
N GLN A 497 -31.43 -6.39 2.09
CA GLN A 497 -32.15 -5.33 2.77
C GLN A 497 -32.18 -4.07 1.89
N HIS A 498 -33.30 -3.36 1.93
CA HIS A 498 -33.50 -2.10 1.23
C HIS A 498 -34.54 -1.25 1.95
N GLY A 499 -34.40 0.07 1.87
CA GLY A 499 -35.27 1.04 2.56
C GLY A 499 -34.61 2.40 2.67
N GLY A 500 -35.14 3.26 3.55
CA GLY A 500 -34.60 4.58 3.84
C GLY A 500 -33.84 4.64 5.17
N ALA A 501 -33.73 5.86 5.71
CA ALA A 501 -33.02 6.16 6.95
C ALA A 501 -33.54 5.38 8.17
N GLU A 502 -34.78 4.89 8.15
CA GLU A 502 -35.41 4.11 9.22
C GLU A 502 -34.74 2.76 9.48
N LEU A 503 -33.99 2.22 8.51
CA LEU A 503 -33.22 0.99 8.66
C LEU A 503 -31.78 1.22 9.13
N PHE A 504 -31.32 2.47 9.19
CA PHE A 504 -29.95 2.79 9.58
C PHE A 504 -29.67 2.40 11.04
N THR A 505 -28.50 1.80 11.30
CA THR A 505 -28.08 1.43 12.67
C THR A 505 -26.83 2.20 13.10
N PHE A 506 -26.86 2.69 14.35
CA PHE A 506 -25.71 3.32 15.02
C PHE A 506 -24.92 2.34 15.90
N ASP A 507 -25.39 1.10 16.04
CA ASP A 507 -24.90 0.15 17.05
C ASP A 507 -23.77 -0.76 16.53
N ASN A 508 -23.38 -0.66 15.26
CA ASN A 508 -22.36 -1.53 14.68
C ASN A 508 -20.93 -1.16 15.10
N HIS A 509 -20.69 0.07 15.55
CA HIS A 509 -19.34 0.57 15.84
C HIS A 509 -19.22 1.18 17.23
N ASP A 510 -17.97 1.30 17.70
CA ASP A 510 -17.59 2.03 18.90
C ASP A 510 -16.53 3.11 18.53
N PRO A 511 -16.72 4.40 18.88
CA PRO A 511 -17.99 5.00 19.29
C PRO A 511 -19.13 4.75 18.30
N LYS A 512 -20.36 4.86 18.81
CA LYS A 512 -21.60 4.63 18.04
C LYS A 512 -21.63 5.45 16.75
N GLY A 513 -22.09 4.81 15.69
CA GLY A 513 -22.15 5.37 14.34
C GLY A 513 -22.36 4.30 13.28
N GLY A 514 -22.37 4.72 12.02
CA GLY A 514 -22.45 3.81 10.88
C GLY A 514 -21.97 4.45 9.58
N CYS A 515 -21.51 3.64 8.65
CA CYS A 515 -21.04 4.07 7.34
C CYS A 515 -22.21 4.22 6.36
N VAL A 516 -22.11 5.26 5.53
CA VAL A 516 -23.01 5.52 4.40
C VAL A 516 -22.18 5.70 3.15
N LEU A 517 -22.54 4.99 2.08
CA LEU A 517 -21.99 5.13 0.74
C LEU A 517 -22.89 6.05 -0.10
N LEU A 518 -22.31 7.09 -0.67
CA LEU A 518 -22.96 8.00 -1.60
C LEU A 518 -22.80 7.53 -3.06
N ASN A 519 -23.62 8.06 -3.96
CA ASN A 519 -23.65 7.64 -5.37
C ASN A 519 -22.35 7.92 -6.15
N ASP A 520 -21.62 8.98 -5.77
CA ASP A 520 -20.27 9.27 -6.27
C ASP A 520 -19.19 8.30 -5.76
N GLY A 521 -19.56 7.43 -4.82
CA GLY A 521 -18.69 6.45 -4.20
C GLY A 521 -18.03 6.95 -2.91
N THR A 522 -18.25 8.19 -2.49
CA THR A 522 -17.77 8.71 -1.22
C THR A 522 -18.40 7.92 -0.08
N VAL A 523 -17.59 7.54 0.92
CA VAL A 523 -18.11 6.92 2.15
C VAL A 523 -17.97 7.90 3.30
N LYS A 524 -19.05 8.11 4.04
CA LYS A 524 -19.09 8.94 5.25
C LYS A 524 -19.36 8.07 6.47
N PHE A 525 -18.81 8.46 7.62
CA PHE A 525 -19.18 7.89 8.91
C PHE A 525 -20.13 8.84 9.64
N ILE A 526 -21.35 8.38 9.87
CA ILE A 526 -22.44 9.13 10.51
C ILE A 526 -22.48 8.79 11.99
N ARG A 527 -22.31 9.80 12.84
CA ARG A 527 -22.18 9.68 14.30
C ARG A 527 -23.49 10.00 15.02
N THR A 528 -24.34 10.84 14.43
CA THR A 528 -25.54 11.36 15.08
C THR A 528 -26.78 11.24 14.20
N ALA A 529 -27.96 11.27 14.83
CA ALA A 529 -29.24 11.29 14.13
C ALA A 529 -29.42 12.59 13.32
N GLU A 530 -28.82 13.69 13.77
CA GLU A 530 -28.82 14.97 13.07
C GLU A 530 -28.05 14.88 11.76
N GLU A 531 -26.85 14.31 11.78
CA GLU A 531 -26.05 14.07 10.57
C GLU A 531 -26.80 13.15 9.59
N LEU A 532 -27.45 12.09 10.08
CA LEU A 532 -28.24 11.16 9.26
C LEU A 532 -29.40 11.88 8.54
N ARG A 533 -30.10 12.77 9.24
CA ARG A 533 -31.23 13.56 8.71
C ARG A 533 -30.81 14.59 7.66
N GLN A 534 -29.55 14.99 7.63
CA GLN A 534 -29.02 15.93 6.64
C GLN A 534 -28.64 15.26 5.32
N LEU A 535 -28.59 13.92 5.26
CA LEU A 535 -28.28 13.20 4.03
C LEU A 535 -29.45 13.26 3.04
N ARG A 536 -29.12 13.22 1.74
CA ARG A 536 -30.11 13.15 0.66
C ARG A 536 -30.51 11.69 0.44
N TRP A 537 -31.78 11.38 0.68
CA TRP A 537 -32.35 10.04 0.52
C TRP A 537 -33.21 9.91 -0.74
N GLU A 538 -33.70 11.02 -1.29
CA GLU A 538 -34.60 11.08 -2.45
C GLU A 538 -34.13 12.10 -3.48
#